data_AF-A0A4Y2FYS6-F1
#
_entry.id   AF-A0A4Y2FYS6-F1
#
_cell.length_a   1.000
_cell.length_b   1.000
_cell.length_c   1.000
_cell.angle_alpha   90.00
_cell.angle_beta   90.00
_cell.angle_gamma   90.00
#
_symmetry.space_group_name_H-M   'P 1'
#
loop_
_entity.id
_entity.type
_entity.pdbx_description
1 polymer ?
#
loop_
_entity_poly.entity_id
_entity_poly.type
_entity_poly.pdbx_seq_one_letter_code
_entity_poly.pdbx_strand_id
1 'polypeptide(L)'
;METHQYVRGSPKVNVWCGLLHDRVVGPFFFTETSITGNIYQDFLEIYIFPQIDDSSPQFSLSVREALNERFPNSWIGRDGPIPWPA
;
A
#
# COMPACT_ATOMS: atom_id res chain seq x y z
N MET A 1 -41.22 -23.00 -12.31
CA MET A 1 -40.13 -22.35 -11.54
C MET A 1 -39.27 -21.62 -12.54
N GLU A 2 -39.50 -20.32 -12.69
CA GLU A 2 -38.77 -19.47 -13.64
C GLU A 2 -37.36 -19.20 -13.11
N THR A 3 -36.34 -19.68 -13.82
CA THR A 3 -34.97 -19.29 -13.54
C THR A 3 -34.78 -17.87 -14.04
N HIS A 4 -34.82 -16.89 -13.12
CA HIS A 4 -34.38 -15.53 -13.39
C HIS A 4 -32.87 -15.54 -13.71
N GLN A 5 -32.52 -15.74 -14.98
CA GLN A 5 -31.16 -15.51 -15.47
C GLN A 5 -30.92 -14.00 -15.47
N TYR A 6 -30.10 -13.54 -14.52
CA TYR A 6 -29.57 -12.18 -14.52
C TYR A 6 -28.77 -11.95 -15.81
N VAL A 7 -29.25 -11.05 -16.67
CA VAL A 7 -28.61 -10.71 -17.94
C VAL A 7 -27.23 -10.13 -17.65
N ARG A 8 -26.17 -10.92 -17.89
CA ARG A 8 -24.76 -10.51 -17.72
C ARG A 8 -24.26 -9.69 -18.92
N GLY A 9 -24.96 -8.61 -19.25
CA GLY A 9 -24.65 -7.74 -20.40
C GLY A 9 -24.15 -6.34 -20.04
N SER A 10 -24.06 -5.99 -18.76
CA SER A 10 -23.60 -4.67 -18.32
C SER A 10 -22.08 -4.52 -18.53
N PRO A 11 -21.58 -3.39 -19.04
CA PRO A 11 -20.15 -3.09 -19.03
C PRO A 11 -19.61 -3.22 -17.61
N LYS A 12 -18.55 -3.99 -17.44
CA LYS A 12 -17.89 -4.20 -16.14
C LYS A 12 -16.55 -3.51 -16.17
N VAL A 13 -16.25 -2.79 -15.10
CA VAL A 13 -14.92 -2.24 -14.84
C VAL A 13 -14.32 -2.97 -13.66
N ASN A 14 -13.03 -3.29 -13.74
CA ASN A 14 -12.30 -3.80 -12.60
C ASN A 14 -11.65 -2.63 -11.87
N VAL A 15 -11.76 -2.61 -10.55
CA VAL A 15 -11.20 -1.57 -9.70
C VAL A 15 -10.36 -2.20 -8.58
N TRP A 16 -9.24 -1.56 -8.26
CA TRP A 16 -8.41 -1.90 -7.11
C TRP A 16 -8.31 -0.70 -6.16
N CYS A 17 -8.29 -0.95 -4.85
CA CYS A 17 -8.06 0.07 -3.83
C CYS A 17 -7.31 -0.57 -2.66
N GLY A 18 -6.32 0.14 -2.12
CA GLY A 18 -5.51 -0.29 -0.98
C GLY A 18 -5.73 0.58 0.24
N LEU A 19 -5.89 -0.05 1.41
CA LEU A 19 -5.95 0.63 2.70
C LEU A 19 -4.63 0.36 3.43
N LEU A 20 -3.85 1.42 3.70
CA LEU A 20 -2.66 1.36 4.55
C LEU A 20 -2.97 1.95 5.94
N HIS A 21 -2.00 1.83 6.85
CA HIS A 21 -2.17 2.27 8.24
C HIS A 21 -2.33 3.79 8.38
N ASP A 22 -1.76 4.58 7.47
CA ASP A 22 -1.73 6.05 7.49
C ASP A 22 -2.48 6.70 6.31
N ARG A 23 -2.80 5.93 5.26
CA ARG A 23 -3.38 6.48 4.03
C ARG A 23 -4.21 5.46 3.27
N VAL A 24 -5.10 6.00 2.43
CA VAL A 24 -5.82 5.22 1.41
C VAL A 24 -5.12 5.41 0.07
N VAL A 25 -4.77 4.31 -0.58
CA VAL A 25 -4.30 4.30 -1.96
C VAL A 25 -5.51 4.00 -2.84
N GLY A 26 -5.90 5.03 -3.60
CA GLY A 26 -7.24 5.19 -4.15
C GLY A 26 -7.63 4.20 -5.26
N PRO A 27 -8.83 4.40 -5.83
CA PRO A 27 -9.37 3.50 -6.83
C PRO A 27 -8.57 3.57 -8.12
N PHE A 28 -7.90 2.47 -8.46
CA PHE A 28 -7.26 2.23 -9.75
C PHE A 28 -8.21 1.46 -10.64
N PHE A 29 -8.57 2.05 -11.78
CA PHE A 29 -9.45 1.44 -12.76
C PHE A 29 -8.61 0.75 -13.84
N PHE A 30 -8.85 -0.53 -14.04
CA PHE A 30 -8.26 -1.26 -15.15
C PHE A 30 -9.09 -1.03 -16.40
N THR A 31 -8.42 -0.74 -17.50
CA THR A 31 -9.06 -0.59 -18.81
C THR A 31 -9.28 -1.95 -19.49
N GLU A 32 -8.54 -2.95 -19.02
CA GLU A 32 -8.52 -4.31 -19.50
C GLU A 32 -9.76 -5.06 -19.00
N THR A 33 -10.43 -5.73 -19.92
CA THR A 33 -11.60 -6.55 -19.62
C THR A 33 -11.27 -7.77 -18.76
N SER A 34 -10.02 -8.24 -18.82
CA SER A 34 -9.53 -9.39 -18.07
C SER A 34 -8.18 -9.06 -17.43
N ILE A 35 -8.15 -8.96 -16.11
CA ILE A 35 -6.90 -8.84 -15.36
C ILE A 35 -6.30 -10.22 -15.22
N THR A 36 -5.24 -10.50 -15.99
CA THR A 36 -4.43 -11.72 -15.81
C THR A 36 -3.39 -11.49 -14.71
N GLY A 37 -2.82 -12.58 -14.18
CA GLY A 37 -1.85 -12.50 -13.08
C GLY A 37 -0.64 -11.62 -13.40
N ASN A 38 -0.14 -11.66 -14.63
CA ASN A 38 0.98 -10.81 -15.07
C ASN A 38 0.59 -9.32 -15.11
N ILE A 39 -0.61 -8.97 -15.61
CA ILE A 39 -1.08 -7.56 -15.63
C ILE A 39 -1.20 -7.03 -14.20
N TYR A 40 -1.72 -7.86 -13.30
CA TYR A 40 -1.84 -7.50 -11.90
C TYR A 40 -0.47 -7.35 -11.22
N GLN A 41 0.48 -8.23 -11.53
CA GLN A 41 1.85 -8.15 -11.02
C GLN A 41 2.55 -6.88 -11.51
N ASP A 42 2.53 -6.62 -12.83
CA ASP A 42 3.11 -5.41 -13.42
C ASP A 42 2.49 -4.15 -12.81
N PHE A 43 1.17 -4.16 -12.58
CA PHE A 43 0.47 -3.08 -11.91
C PHE A 43 1.00 -2.84 -10.47
N LEU A 44 1.16 -3.91 -9.68
CA LEU A 44 1.69 -3.81 -8.33
C LEU A 44 3.12 -3.25 -8.32
N GLU A 45 3.98 -3.77 -9.20
CA GLU A 45 5.39 -3.39 -9.27
C GLU A 45 5.59 -1.94 -9.76
N ILE A 46 4.87 -1.54 -10.79
CA ILE A 46 5.05 -0.22 -11.43
C ILE A 46 4.32 0.89 -10.68
N TYR A 47 3.11 0.61 -10.18
CA TYR A 47 2.25 1.66 -9.62
C TYR A 47 2.12 1.60 -8.11
N ILE A 48 2.01 0.40 -7.51
CA ILE A 48 1.66 0.29 -6.08
C ILE A 48 2.89 0.33 -5.18
N PHE A 49 3.92 -0.48 -5.45
CA PHE A 49 5.11 -0.52 -4.60
C PHE A 49 5.82 0.83 -4.46
N PRO A 50 6.00 1.65 -5.50
CA PRO A 50 6.60 2.98 -5.32
C PRO A 50 5.81 3.88 -4.37
N GLN A 51 4.47 3.82 -4.40
CA GLN A 51 3.62 4.62 -3.51
C GLN A 51 3.65 4.13 -2.06
N ILE A 52 3.94 2.84 -1.84
CA ILE A 52 4.09 2.24 -0.52
C ILE A 52 5.51 2.51 0.01
N ASP A 53 6.54 2.31 -0.81
CA ASP A 53 7.94 2.48 -0.44
C ASP A 53 8.33 3.95 -0.21
N ASP A 54 7.65 4.91 -0.84
CA ASP A 54 7.77 6.34 -0.50
C ASP A 54 7.27 6.68 0.92
N SER A 55 6.70 5.70 1.65
CA SER A 55 6.30 5.88 3.06
C SER A 55 7.46 5.70 4.06
N SER A 56 8.73 5.60 3.63
CA SER A 56 9.87 5.62 4.56
C SER A 56 11.07 6.39 4.02
N PRO A 57 11.08 7.73 4.24
CA PRO A 57 11.99 8.29 5.26
C PRO A 57 11.31 9.29 6.22
N GLN A 58 10.11 9.75 5.92
CA GLN A 58 9.41 10.78 6.70
C GLN A 58 8.91 10.28 8.06
N PHE A 59 8.36 9.06 8.13
CA PHE A 59 8.01 8.45 9.42
C PHE A 59 9.26 8.11 10.21
N SER A 60 10.34 7.69 9.56
CA SER A 60 11.60 7.42 10.26
C SER A 60 12.15 8.69 10.91
N LEU A 61 12.19 9.84 10.21
CA LEU A 61 12.69 11.10 10.76
C LEU A 61 11.78 11.66 11.86
N SER A 62 10.47 11.79 11.64
CA SER A 62 9.57 12.33 12.66
C SER A 62 9.46 11.41 13.90
N VAL A 63 9.50 10.10 13.71
CA VAL A 63 9.54 9.15 14.84
C VAL A 63 10.89 9.22 15.54
N ARG A 64 12.01 9.36 14.80
CA ARG A 64 13.35 9.59 15.40
C ARG A 64 13.39 10.87 16.22
N GLU A 65 12.87 11.97 15.72
CA GLU A 65 12.80 13.25 16.43
C GLU A 65 11.98 13.13 17.71
N ALA A 66 10.78 12.54 17.62
CA ALA A 66 9.93 12.29 18.79
C ALA A 66 10.60 11.37 19.82
N LEU A 67 11.33 10.34 19.37
CA LEU A 67 12.07 9.43 20.26
C LEU A 67 13.32 10.08 20.86
N ASN A 68 14.02 10.95 20.11
CA ASN A 68 15.16 11.71 20.62
C ASN A 68 14.73 12.76 21.65
N GLU A 69 13.58 13.40 21.46
CA GLU A 69 13.00 14.32 22.44
C GLU A 69 12.55 13.59 23.71
N ARG A 70 11.86 12.44 23.56
CA ARG A 70 11.23 11.75 24.69
C ARG A 70 12.14 10.77 25.42
N PHE A 71 13.11 10.19 24.72
CA PHE A 71 14.03 9.16 25.21
C PHE A 71 15.47 9.39 24.70
N PRO A 72 16.10 10.52 25.03
CA PRO A 72 17.42 10.86 24.51
C PRO A 72 18.44 9.75 24.80
N ASN A 73 19.17 9.34 23.76
CA ASN A 73 20.22 8.29 23.80
C ASN A 73 19.78 6.91 24.31
N SER A 74 18.47 6.66 24.44
CA SER A 74 17.95 5.50 25.20
C SER A 74 16.99 4.60 24.41
N TRP A 75 16.74 4.89 23.13
CA TRP A 75 15.81 4.12 22.30
C TRP A 75 16.53 3.30 21.24
N ILE A 76 15.89 2.20 20.82
CA ILE A 76 16.47 1.19 19.93
C ILE A 76 15.79 1.26 18.56
N GLY A 77 16.56 1.29 17.47
CA GLY A 77 16.00 1.21 16.11
C GLY A 77 17.02 1.44 15.00
N ARG A 78 16.56 1.38 13.75
CA ARG A 78 17.41 1.62 12.57
C ARG A 78 17.89 3.08 12.59
N ASP A 79 19.21 3.27 12.68
CA ASP A 79 19.93 4.54 12.91
C ASP A 79 19.59 5.26 14.24
N GLY A 80 19.14 4.51 15.25
CA GLY A 80 19.01 5.02 16.62
C GLY A 80 20.34 4.96 17.39
N PRO A 81 20.42 5.60 18.58
CA PRO A 81 21.61 5.57 19.43
C PRO A 81 21.95 4.14 19.90
N ILE A 82 20.95 3.26 19.97
CA ILE A 82 21.13 1.85 20.25
C ILE A 82 20.70 1.07 18.99
N PRO A 83 21.60 0.32 18.33
CA PRO A 83 21.23 -0.52 17.20
C PRO A 83 20.35 -1.67 17.69
N TRP A 84 19.34 -2.02 16.90
CA TRP A 84 18.55 -3.23 17.18
C TRP A 84 19.44 -4.47 17.03
N PRO A 85 19.39 -5.44 17.97
CA PRO A 85 20.15 -6.67 17.83
C PRO A 85 19.68 -7.43 16.58
N ALA A 86 20.63 -7.79 15.72
CA ALA A 86 20.40 -8.57 14.50
C ALA A 86 20.09 -10.04 14.81
#